data_AF-A0A4Y8KS55-F1
#
_entry.id   AF-A0A4Y8KS55-F1
#
_cell.length_a   1.000
_cell.length_b   1.000
_cell.length_c   1.000
_cell.angle_alpha   90.00
_cell.angle_beta   90.00
_cell.angle_gamma   90.00
#
_symmetry.space_group_name_H-M   'P 1'
#
loop_
_entity.id
_entity.type
_entity.pdbx_description
1 polymer ?
#
loop_
_entity_poly.entity_id
_entity_poly.type
_entity_poly.pdbx_seq_one_letter_code
_entity_poly.pdbx_strand_id
1 'polypeptide(L)'
;MIINARGLTPGQPHAQHLHYSPAAAHTCPPPSADTNGDGMISLAEGVPFYGGVEISLTTSGDSSPSSALALDRMPVATANGILHYKRTFTVAPAQAAEITDFVLVQHGVEDNGYQATLPTDCGAVN
;
A
#
# COMPACT_ATOMS: atom_id res chain seq x y z
N MET A 1 -9.40 10.28 -1.33
CA MET A 1 -8.88 9.36 -0.30
C MET A 1 -8.15 10.13 0.79
N ILE A 2 -8.27 9.68 2.04
CA ILE A 2 -7.54 10.21 3.19
C ILE A 2 -6.90 9.02 3.91
N ILE A 3 -5.59 9.08 4.19
CA ILE A 3 -4.86 8.08 4.97
C ILE A 3 -4.16 8.80 6.13
N ASN A 4 -4.28 8.23 7.32
CA ASN A 4 -3.57 8.67 8.51
C ASN A 4 -2.84 7.46 9.09
N ALA A 5 -1.51 7.51 9.08
CA ALA A 5 -0.67 6.43 9.61
C ALA A 5 0.33 6.99 10.64
N ARG A 6 0.72 6.13 11.57
CA ARG A 6 1.66 6.43 12.66
C ARG A 6 2.57 5.22 12.89
N GLY A 7 3.75 5.45 13.44
CA GLY A 7 4.74 4.39 13.69
C GLY A 7 5.56 4.01 12.45
N LEU A 8 5.52 4.85 11.41
CA LEU A 8 6.28 4.65 10.18
C LEU A 8 7.74 5.07 10.34
N THR A 9 8.62 4.55 9.48
CA THR A 9 10.04 4.91 9.45
C THR A 9 10.22 6.42 9.20
N PRO A 10 10.75 7.20 10.16
CA PRO A 10 10.83 8.65 10.02
C PRO A 10 11.64 9.12 8.81
N GLY A 11 11.13 10.11 8.08
CA GLY A 11 11.83 10.72 6.94
C GLY A 11 11.90 9.86 5.68
N GLN A 12 11.29 8.66 5.68
CA GLN A 12 11.29 7.78 4.52
C GLN A 12 10.00 7.89 3.70
N PRO A 13 10.06 7.63 2.37
CA PRO A 13 8.89 7.63 1.49
C PRO A 13 8.14 6.30 1.57
N HIS A 14 6.87 6.33 1.97
CA HIS A 14 6.04 5.14 2.08
C HIS A 14 5.20 4.95 0.81
N ALA A 15 5.54 3.94 0.01
CA ALA A 15 4.71 3.58 -1.12
C ALA A 15 3.33 3.12 -0.64
N GLN A 16 2.28 3.57 -1.32
CA GLN A 16 0.90 3.31 -0.94
C GLN A 16 0.12 2.99 -2.20
N HIS A 17 -0.63 1.89 -2.18
CA HIS A 17 -1.36 1.42 -3.34
C HIS A 17 -2.74 0.93 -2.95
N LEU A 18 -3.71 1.08 -3.85
CA LEU A 18 -4.88 0.23 -3.83
C LEU A 18 -4.61 -0.98 -4.73
N HIS A 19 -4.74 -2.16 -4.14
CA HIS A 19 -4.55 -3.44 -4.79
C HIS A 19 -5.89 -4.10 -5.08
N TYR A 20 -5.94 -4.83 -6.20
CA TYR A 20 -7.08 -5.64 -6.56
C TYR A 20 -6.67 -6.81 -7.46
N SER A 21 -7.48 -7.86 -7.42
CA SER A 21 -7.51 -8.93 -8.41
C SER A 21 -8.85 -9.63 -8.27
N PRO A 22 -9.53 -10.04 -9.37
CA PRO A 22 -10.76 -10.82 -9.27
C PRO A 22 -10.59 -12.16 -8.54
N ALA A 23 -9.35 -12.66 -8.43
CA ALA A 23 -9.02 -13.93 -7.76
C ALA A 23 -8.48 -13.75 -6.33
N ALA A 24 -8.31 -12.51 -5.86
CA ALA A 24 -7.84 -12.24 -4.50
C ALA A 24 -8.98 -12.38 -3.48
N ALA A 25 -8.62 -12.56 -2.22
CA ALA A 25 -9.59 -12.64 -1.12
C ALA A 25 -10.17 -11.27 -0.71
N HIS A 26 -9.71 -10.17 -1.33
CA HIS A 26 -10.13 -8.79 -1.05
C HIS A 26 -10.02 -8.38 0.42
N THR A 27 -8.99 -8.89 1.08
CA THR A 27 -8.76 -8.70 2.52
C THR A 27 -7.29 -8.47 2.82
N CYS A 28 -7.01 -8.03 4.04
CA CYS A 28 -5.64 -8.02 4.54
C CYS A 28 -5.16 -9.45 4.84
N PRO A 29 -3.89 -9.76 4.53
CA PRO A 29 -3.32 -11.06 4.88
C PRO A 29 -3.44 -11.31 6.40
N PRO A 30 -3.91 -12.48 6.83
CA PRO A 30 -3.86 -12.87 8.22
C PRO A 30 -2.39 -13.13 8.63
N PRO A 31 -2.07 -13.14 9.94
CA PRO A 31 -0.73 -13.50 10.41
C PRO A 31 -0.24 -14.87 9.91
N SER A 32 -1.15 -15.81 9.64
CA SER A 32 -0.80 -17.13 9.09
C SER A 32 -0.35 -17.10 7.63
N ALA A 33 -0.38 -15.95 6.97
CA ALA A 33 0.17 -15.78 5.63
C ALA A 33 1.71 -15.63 5.65
N ASP A 34 2.32 -15.40 6.81
CA ASP A 34 3.77 -15.50 7.01
C ASP A 34 4.16 -16.98 6.95
N THR A 35 4.48 -17.46 5.75
CA THR A 35 4.78 -18.86 5.49
C THR A 35 6.24 -19.20 5.74
N ASN A 36 7.12 -18.21 5.70
CA ASN A 36 8.55 -18.39 5.94
C ASN A 36 8.93 -18.19 7.43
N GLY A 37 8.05 -17.61 8.24
CA GLY A 37 8.20 -17.42 9.68
C GLY A 37 9.17 -16.29 10.05
N ASP A 38 9.38 -15.31 9.19
CA ASP A 38 10.29 -14.17 9.42
C ASP A 38 9.63 -13.02 10.20
N GLY A 39 8.33 -13.13 10.49
CA GLY A 39 7.54 -12.15 11.22
C GLY A 39 6.94 -11.05 10.36
N MET A 40 7.10 -11.12 9.03
CA MET A 40 6.58 -10.17 8.07
C MET A 40 5.78 -10.87 6.97
N ILE A 41 4.88 -10.13 6.32
CA ILE A 41 4.20 -10.62 5.12
C ILE A 41 4.92 -10.08 3.90
N SER A 42 5.59 -10.95 3.15
CA SER A 42 6.21 -10.56 1.88
C SER A 42 5.16 -10.23 0.82
N LEU A 43 5.61 -9.58 -0.27
CA LEU A 43 4.74 -9.31 -1.41
C LEU A 43 4.10 -10.58 -1.97
N ALA A 44 4.87 -11.67 -2.08
CA ALA A 44 4.41 -12.93 -2.63
C ALA A 44 3.36 -13.59 -1.73
N GLU A 45 3.53 -13.51 -0.41
CA GLU A 45 2.58 -14.02 0.57
C GLU A 45 1.28 -13.22 0.63
N GLY A 46 1.37 -11.91 0.36
CA GLY A 46 0.22 -11.02 0.38
C GLY A 46 -0.64 -11.02 -0.88
N VAL A 47 -0.06 -11.35 -2.05
CA VAL A 47 -0.77 -11.34 -3.36
C VAL A 47 -2.10 -12.10 -3.37
N PRO A 48 -2.24 -13.31 -2.78
CA PRO A 48 -3.51 -14.02 -2.72
C PRO A 48 -4.63 -13.26 -1.99
N PHE A 49 -4.29 -12.29 -1.14
CA PHE A 49 -5.23 -11.57 -0.29
C PHE A 49 -5.64 -10.23 -0.89
N TYR A 50 -4.68 -9.40 -1.31
CA TYR A 50 -4.95 -8.04 -1.80
C TYR A 50 -4.83 -7.90 -3.33
N GLY A 51 -4.15 -8.80 -4.02
CA GLY A 51 -3.97 -8.74 -5.48
C GLY A 51 -2.81 -7.85 -5.98
N GLY A 52 -2.89 -7.40 -7.23
CA GLY A 52 -1.86 -6.56 -7.87
C GLY A 52 -2.11 -5.07 -7.62
N VAL A 53 -1.09 -4.23 -7.85
CA VAL A 53 -1.24 -2.77 -7.78
C VAL A 53 -2.14 -2.28 -8.92
N GLU A 54 -3.21 -1.57 -8.58
CA GLU A 54 -4.11 -0.95 -9.56
C GLU A 54 -4.05 0.58 -9.54
N ILE A 55 -3.88 1.17 -8.35
CA ILE A 55 -3.80 2.62 -8.16
C ILE A 55 -2.62 2.96 -7.25
N SER A 56 -1.68 3.75 -7.76
CA SER A 56 -0.57 4.30 -6.98
C SER A 56 -0.95 5.63 -6.35
N LEU A 57 -0.83 5.71 -5.03
CA LEU A 57 -1.30 6.85 -4.24
C LEU A 57 -0.21 7.92 -4.12
N THR A 58 0.31 8.32 -5.26
CA THR A 58 1.32 9.37 -5.37
C THR A 58 0.76 10.70 -4.86
N THR A 59 1.62 11.57 -4.37
CA THR A 59 1.28 12.93 -3.94
C THR A 59 1.00 13.87 -5.10
N SER A 60 1.52 13.55 -6.30
CA SER A 60 1.27 14.30 -7.54
C SER A 60 1.48 13.43 -8.78
N GLY A 61 0.95 13.89 -9.92
CA GLY A 61 1.18 13.25 -11.23
C GLY A 61 0.44 11.93 -11.41
N ASP A 62 1.06 11.01 -12.15
CA ASP A 62 0.46 9.70 -12.49
C ASP A 62 0.12 8.86 -11.25
N SER A 63 -0.99 8.14 -11.33
CA SER A 63 -1.50 7.23 -10.30
C SER A 63 -1.73 5.81 -10.83
N SER A 64 -1.23 5.50 -12.03
CA SER A 64 -1.31 4.16 -12.60
C SER A 64 -0.38 3.18 -11.86
N PRO A 65 -0.49 1.87 -12.15
CA PRO A 65 0.45 0.87 -11.63
C PRO A 65 1.92 1.14 -11.98
N SER A 66 2.19 1.86 -13.07
CA SER A 66 3.57 2.21 -13.46
C SER A 66 4.28 3.15 -12.46
N SER A 67 3.50 3.82 -11.60
CA SER A 67 4.01 4.69 -10.53
C SER A 67 4.26 3.97 -9.20
N ALA A 68 4.17 2.63 -9.14
CA ALA A 68 4.28 1.88 -7.87
C ALA A 68 5.59 2.14 -7.09
N LEU A 69 6.69 2.42 -7.81
CA LEU A 69 8.00 2.74 -7.23
C LEU A 69 8.46 4.16 -7.53
N ALA A 70 7.52 5.08 -7.81
CA ALA A 70 7.81 6.51 -7.92
C ALA A 70 8.02 7.11 -6.50
N LEU A 71 9.06 6.66 -5.80
CA LEU A 71 9.33 6.97 -4.39
C LEU A 71 9.48 8.48 -4.13
N ASP A 72 9.97 9.23 -5.12
CA ASP A 72 10.06 10.69 -5.11
C ASP A 72 8.68 11.38 -5.06
N ARG A 73 7.62 10.67 -5.45
CA ARG A 73 6.23 11.12 -5.39
C ARG A 73 5.40 10.38 -4.35
N MET A 74 5.97 9.53 -3.52
CA MET A 74 5.24 8.88 -2.42
C MET A 74 5.20 9.79 -1.19
N PRO A 75 4.18 9.67 -0.33
CA PRO A 75 4.11 10.45 0.90
C PRO A 75 5.27 10.05 1.84
N VAL A 76 5.90 11.07 2.43
CA VAL A 76 7.03 10.89 3.34
C VAL A 76 6.54 11.01 4.77
N ALA A 77 6.93 10.07 5.63
CA ALA A 77 6.63 10.16 7.05
C ALA A 77 7.42 11.31 7.70
N THR A 78 6.78 12.06 8.58
CA THR A 78 7.42 13.11 9.38
C THR A 78 8.50 12.53 10.30
N ALA A 79 9.29 13.39 10.94
CA ALA A 79 10.30 12.99 11.94
C ALA A 79 9.72 12.17 13.13
N ASN A 80 8.41 12.24 13.37
CA ASN A 80 7.73 11.47 14.41
C ASN A 80 7.07 10.18 13.88
N GLY A 81 7.39 9.76 12.65
CA GLY A 81 6.79 8.58 12.02
C GLY A 81 5.29 8.73 11.73
N ILE A 82 4.83 9.97 11.55
CA ILE A 82 3.43 10.28 11.23
C ILE A 82 3.32 10.61 9.74
N LEU A 83 2.31 10.06 9.07
CA LEU A 83 1.99 10.34 7.69
C LEU A 83 0.52 10.73 7.54
N HIS A 84 0.31 11.88 6.90
CA HIS A 84 -1.01 12.37 6.51
C HIS A 84 -1.05 12.50 5.01
N TYR A 85 -1.98 11.79 4.38
CA TYR A 85 -2.16 11.81 2.94
C TYR A 85 -3.59 12.14 2.59
N LYS A 86 -3.76 13.04 1.62
CA LYS A 86 -5.07 13.39 1.06
C LYS A 86 -4.92 13.74 -0.41
N ARG A 87 -5.60 12.98 -1.26
CA ARG A 87 -5.70 13.28 -2.69
C ARG A 87 -6.99 12.71 -3.27
N THR A 88 -7.51 13.38 -4.29
CA THR A 88 -8.61 12.90 -5.11
C THR A 88 -8.05 12.34 -6.42
N PHE A 89 -8.60 11.21 -6.85
CA PHE A 89 -8.24 10.54 -8.09
C PHE A 89 -9.47 10.36 -8.96
N THR A 90 -9.27 10.47 -10.27
CA THR A 90 -10.21 9.93 -11.25
C THR A 90 -9.80 8.50 -11.53
N VAL A 91 -10.73 7.55 -11.35
CA VAL A 91 -10.50 6.13 -11.61
C VAL A 91 -11.31 5.69 -12.83
N ALA A 92 -10.91 4.58 -13.45
CA ALA A 92 -11.68 4.01 -14.54
C ALA A 92 -13.05 3.49 -14.04
N PRO A 93 -14.11 3.47 -14.87
CA PRO A 93 -15.42 2.95 -14.46
C PRO A 93 -15.38 1.52 -13.89
N ALA A 94 -14.52 0.65 -14.42
CA ALA A 94 -14.34 -0.70 -13.90
C ALA A 94 -13.72 -0.72 -12.49
N GLN A 95 -12.76 0.15 -12.20
CA GLN A 95 -12.18 0.29 -10.85
C GLN A 95 -13.20 0.88 -9.88
N ALA A 96 -14.03 1.84 -10.33
CA ALA A 96 -15.09 2.42 -9.52
C ALA A 96 -16.17 1.40 -9.13
N ALA A 97 -16.49 0.46 -10.03
CA ALA A 97 -17.50 -0.58 -9.79
C ALA A 97 -17.09 -1.53 -8.67
N GLU A 98 -15.80 -1.85 -8.57
CA GLU A 98 -15.26 -2.83 -7.62
C GLU A 98 -14.53 -2.16 -6.45
N ILE A 99 -14.64 -0.84 -6.26
CA ILE A 99 -13.74 -0.07 -5.38
C ILE A 99 -13.75 -0.53 -3.92
N THR A 100 -14.85 -1.13 -3.45
CA THR A 100 -14.97 -1.70 -2.09
C THR A 100 -14.20 -3.00 -1.90
N ASP A 101 -13.86 -3.69 -3.00
CA ASP A 101 -13.07 -4.93 -3.00
C ASP A 101 -11.57 -4.64 -3.12
N PHE A 102 -11.19 -3.38 -3.30
CA PHE A 102 -9.79 -2.97 -3.30
C PHE A 102 -9.26 -2.95 -1.87
N VAL A 103 -7.98 -3.28 -1.73
CA VAL A 103 -7.27 -3.29 -0.46
C VAL A 103 -6.17 -2.24 -0.50
N LEU A 104 -6.17 -1.33 0.46
CA LEU A 104 -5.05 -0.41 0.68
C LEU A 104 -3.88 -1.19 1.26
N VAL A 105 -2.72 -1.13 0.61
CA VAL A 105 -1.45 -1.63 1.16
C VAL A 105 -0.47 -0.47 1.24
N GLN A 106 0.11 -0.29 2.43
CA GLN A 106 1.19 0.65 2.66
C GLN A 106 2.49 -0.14 2.82
N HIS A 107 3.57 0.39 2.27
CA HIS A 107 4.90 -0.21 2.28
C HIS A 107 5.92 0.71 2.95
N GLY A 108 7.11 0.17 3.21
CA GLY A 108 8.21 0.91 3.80
C GLY A 108 8.42 0.51 5.24
N VAL A 109 9.39 -0.39 5.46
CA VAL A 109 9.78 -0.90 6.77
C VAL A 109 11.27 -0.72 6.96
N GLU A 110 11.70 -0.40 8.18
CA GLU A 110 13.11 -0.47 8.56
C GLU A 110 13.44 -1.89 9.02
N ASP A 111 14.18 -2.63 8.21
CA ASP A 111 14.68 -3.98 8.53
C ASP A 111 16.10 -4.15 7.97
N ASN A 112 17.10 -3.96 8.85
CA ASN A 112 18.52 -3.94 8.49
C ASN A 112 18.83 -3.01 7.29
N GLY A 113 18.08 -1.91 7.21
CA GLY A 113 18.02 -1.01 6.07
C GLY A 113 16.57 -0.75 5.65
N TYR A 114 16.35 0.38 4.98
CA TYR A 114 15.02 0.75 4.54
C TYR A 114 14.54 -0.11 3.35
N GLN A 115 13.42 -0.83 3.54
CA GLN A 115 12.79 -1.68 2.55
C GLN A 115 11.52 -1.02 2.01
N ALA A 116 11.65 -0.27 0.91
CA ALA A 116 10.53 0.51 0.34
C ALA A 116 9.35 -0.35 -0.16
N THR A 117 9.58 -1.64 -0.43
CA THR A 117 8.57 -2.56 -0.98
C THR A 117 7.92 -3.46 0.06
N LEU A 118 8.50 -3.57 1.26
CA LEU A 118 7.97 -4.47 2.29
C LEU A 118 6.64 -3.88 2.83
N PRO A 119 5.52 -4.62 2.77
CA PRO A 119 4.27 -4.18 3.37
C PRO A 119 4.44 -3.89 4.87
N THR A 120 3.87 -2.77 5.32
CA THR A 120 3.86 -2.35 6.73
C THR A 120 2.46 -2.27 7.31
N ASP A 121 1.45 -1.98 6.48
CA ASP A 121 0.07 -1.85 6.92
C ASP A 121 -0.91 -2.18 5.79
N CYS A 122 -2.13 -2.55 6.15
CA CYS A 122 -3.18 -2.92 5.22
C CYS A 122 -4.57 -2.50 5.73
N GLY A 123 -5.46 -2.09 4.84
CA GLY A 123 -6.85 -1.78 5.19
C GLY A 123 -7.85 -1.95 4.05
N ALA A 124 -9.11 -2.23 4.40
CA ALA A 124 -10.21 -2.25 3.45
C ALA A 124 -10.63 -0.83 3.03
N VAL A 125 -11.09 -0.68 1.79
CA VAL A 125 -11.69 0.56 1.28
C VAL A 125 -13.19 0.54 1.55
N ASN A 126 -13.71 1.55 2.26
CA ASN A 126 -15.13 1.69 2.62
C ASN A 126 -15.67 3.10 2.30
#